data_AF-A0AAE0X5A9-F1
#
_entry.id   AF-A0AAE0X5A9-F1
#
_cell.length_a   1.000
_cell.length_b   1.000
_cell.length_c   1.000
_cell.angle_alpha   90.00
_cell.angle_beta   90.00
_cell.angle_gamma   90.00
#
_symmetry.space_group_name_H-M   'P 1'
#
loop_
_entity.id
_entity.type
_entity.pdbx_description
1 polymer ?
#
loop_
_entity_poly.entity_id
_entity_poly.type
_entity_poly.pdbx_seq_one_letter_code
_entity_poly.pdbx_strand_id
1 'polypeptide(L)'
;MPFKHPLLQVTAVVLIVLLSALLNLGRSKAVPQSICTSYDHPNPLAVMFPNNATGVLNATLVIIPISLDVARRLIPPQYRILEGAYRHLLPEFPQGMYPVLVQAAHDHDIQLRAYGITLDDFSRVGFEFPFLDLLGDGYSSFRWAPAQLISATNTIAVEGSKAYGTIVSPAEYEPLCDAYHALANGATYFKGSSLTSSDFVELEMAQLPRSVLNPYPLELFRNITNQPTFANATTCDNMIRMFHTSMSVGEFAPVSVRGRVRAKTFPFEGAQKEWSNVYGVQVATPFVENNYLDCQSMQGYDGSGGPEGSLSAI
;
A
#
# COMPACT_ATOMS: atom_id res chain seq x y z
N MET A 1 31.43 32.90 -2.19
CA MET A 1 31.92 31.94 -3.22
C MET A 1 30.89 30.82 -3.36
N PRO A 2 30.67 30.31 -4.58
CA PRO A 2 29.32 29.99 -5.05
C PRO A 2 28.92 28.51 -4.90
N PHE A 3 27.60 28.33 -4.86
CA PHE A 3 26.83 27.08 -4.94
C PHE A 3 27.23 26.18 -6.13
N LYS A 4 27.36 24.88 -5.86
CA LYS A 4 27.52 23.75 -6.79
C LYS A 4 27.03 22.50 -6.02
N HIS A 5 26.08 21.65 -6.40
CA HIS A 5 25.39 21.32 -7.66
C HIS A 5 24.08 20.54 -7.33
N PRO A 6 22.92 20.81 -7.97
CA PRO A 6 21.78 19.88 -7.95
C PRO A 6 21.62 19.09 -9.26
N LEU A 7 22.56 19.20 -10.20
CA LEU A 7 22.40 18.66 -11.57
C LEU A 7 22.73 17.16 -11.71
N LEU A 8 23.36 16.53 -10.71
CA LEU A 8 23.86 15.16 -10.82
C LEU A 8 22.82 14.07 -10.51
N GLN A 9 21.71 14.41 -9.84
CA GLN A 9 20.67 13.42 -9.50
C GLN A 9 19.58 13.29 -10.57
N VAL A 10 19.33 14.36 -11.34
CA VAL A 10 18.36 14.34 -12.46
C VAL A 10 18.87 13.50 -13.65
N THR A 11 20.19 13.34 -13.77
CA THR A 11 20.82 12.61 -14.89
C THR A 11 20.73 11.09 -14.77
N ALA A 12 20.55 10.53 -13.57
CA ALA A 12 20.41 9.08 -13.38
C ALA A 12 19.02 8.57 -13.79
N VAL A 13 17.96 9.32 -13.48
CA VAL A 13 16.57 8.97 -13.82
C VAL A 13 16.35 8.99 -15.33
N VAL A 14 16.89 9.99 -16.02
CA VAL A 14 16.74 10.14 -17.48
C VAL A 14 17.50 9.05 -18.26
N LEU A 15 18.68 8.61 -17.78
CA LEU A 15 19.44 7.56 -18.47
C LEU A 15 18.80 6.17 -18.35
N ILE A 16 18.14 5.86 -17.23
CA ILE A 16 17.48 4.57 -17.01
C ILE A 16 16.18 4.47 -17.84
N VAL A 17 15.45 5.57 -18.00
CA VAL A 17 14.25 5.65 -18.87
C VAL A 17 14.62 5.55 -20.36
N LEU A 18 15.76 6.09 -20.79
CA LEU A 18 16.20 6.03 -22.19
C LEU A 18 16.77 4.65 -22.58
N LEU A 19 17.44 3.93 -21.67
CA LEU A 19 17.98 2.59 -21.99
C LEU A 19 16.88 1.51 -22.06
N SER A 20 15.81 1.64 -21.28
CA SER A 20 14.67 0.71 -21.29
C SER A 20 13.79 0.87 -22.54
N ALA A 21 13.75 2.06 -23.14
CA ALA A 21 13.07 2.30 -24.42
C ALA A 21 13.77 1.63 -25.62
N LEU A 22 15.09 1.37 -25.55
CA LEU A 22 15.87 0.80 -26.66
C LEU A 22 15.89 -0.74 -26.71
N LEU A 23 15.45 -1.43 -25.64
CA LEU A 23 15.44 -2.90 -25.56
C LEU A 23 14.10 -3.55 -25.95
N ASN A 24 13.05 -2.77 -26.27
CA ASN A 24 11.71 -3.27 -26.60
C ASN A 24 11.46 -3.57 -28.09
N LEU A 25 12.50 -3.80 -28.91
CA LEU A 25 12.31 -4.26 -30.30
C LEU A 25 11.90 -5.75 -30.43
N GLY A 26 11.71 -6.46 -29.32
CA GLY A 26 11.13 -7.81 -29.29
C GLY A 26 9.61 -7.75 -29.30
N ARG A 27 9.00 -7.81 -30.50
CA ARG A 27 7.54 -7.82 -30.70
C ARG A 27 6.91 -9.10 -30.13
N SER A 28 6.55 -9.11 -28.86
CA SER A 28 5.68 -10.13 -28.28
C SER A 28 4.29 -10.03 -28.91
N LYS A 29 3.71 -11.18 -29.29
CA LYS A 29 2.33 -11.26 -29.79
C LYS A 29 1.39 -10.67 -28.74
N ALA A 30 0.67 -9.61 -29.10
CA ALA A 30 -0.37 -9.02 -28.28
C ALA A 30 -1.46 -10.07 -28.01
N VAL A 31 -1.50 -10.58 -26.78
CA VAL A 31 -2.71 -11.19 -26.23
C VAL A 31 -3.74 -10.07 -26.16
N PRO A 32 -5.01 -10.27 -26.56
CA PRO A 32 -6.03 -9.24 -26.40
C PRO A 32 -6.08 -8.90 -24.92
N GLN A 33 -5.63 -7.69 -24.54
CA GLN A 33 -5.96 -7.14 -23.23
C GLN A 33 -7.48 -7.12 -23.20
N SER A 34 -8.08 -7.89 -22.30
CA SER A 34 -9.49 -7.68 -21.98
C SER A 34 -9.58 -6.23 -21.51
N ILE A 35 -10.17 -5.37 -22.35
CA ILE A 35 -10.43 -3.98 -22.00
C ILE A 35 -11.50 -4.05 -20.90
N CYS A 36 -11.09 -4.11 -19.64
CA CYS A 36 -11.97 -3.79 -18.54
C CYS A 36 -11.81 -2.30 -18.22
N THR A 37 -12.94 -1.63 -18.05
CA THR A 37 -13.00 -0.22 -17.67
C THR A 37 -13.13 -0.18 -16.16
N SER A 38 -12.17 0.44 -15.47
CA SER A 38 -12.26 0.68 -14.04
C SER A 38 -13.44 1.61 -13.72
N TYR A 39 -14.09 1.38 -12.60
CA TYR A 39 -15.16 2.25 -12.07
C TYR A 39 -14.66 3.27 -11.05
N ASP A 40 -13.34 3.37 -10.86
CA ASP A 40 -12.73 4.30 -9.92
C ASP A 40 -12.91 5.76 -10.35
N HIS A 41 -12.93 6.65 -9.36
CA HIS A 41 -12.98 8.09 -9.60
C HIS A 41 -11.60 8.63 -10.03
N PRO A 42 -11.56 9.66 -10.90
CA PRO A 42 -10.31 10.22 -11.40
C PRO A 42 -9.52 10.93 -10.30
N ASN A 43 -8.19 10.96 -10.43
CA ASN A 43 -7.24 11.56 -9.52
C ASN A 43 -7.47 13.08 -9.36
N PRO A 44 -7.91 13.54 -8.17
CA PRO A 44 -8.22 14.95 -7.96
C PRO A 44 -6.95 15.77 -7.66
N LEU A 45 -5.81 15.13 -7.41
CA LEU A 45 -4.61 15.76 -6.87
C LEU A 45 -3.55 16.11 -7.93
N ALA A 46 -3.63 15.53 -9.12
CA ALA A 46 -2.61 15.70 -10.16
C ALA A 46 -2.32 17.16 -10.52
N VAL A 47 -3.34 18.02 -10.51
CA VAL A 47 -3.19 19.47 -10.79
C VAL A 47 -2.55 20.21 -9.60
N MET A 48 -2.88 19.81 -8.37
CA MET A 48 -2.43 20.50 -7.16
C MET A 48 -1.00 20.14 -6.78
N PHE A 49 -0.56 18.91 -7.08
CA PHE A 49 0.79 18.43 -6.77
C PHE A 49 1.50 17.95 -8.03
N PRO A 50 1.77 18.85 -9.01
CA PRO A 50 2.24 18.43 -10.32
C PRO A 50 3.64 17.79 -10.27
N ASN A 51 4.44 18.07 -9.24
CA ASN A 51 5.79 17.54 -9.07
C ASN A 51 5.86 16.24 -8.28
N ASN A 52 4.74 15.77 -7.72
CA ASN A 52 4.65 14.52 -6.97
C ASN A 52 3.91 13.47 -7.79
N ALA A 53 4.18 12.20 -7.51
CA ALA A 53 3.30 11.15 -7.97
C ALA A 53 2.01 11.22 -7.15
N THR A 54 0.88 11.33 -7.82
CA THR A 54 -0.45 11.29 -7.18
C THR A 54 -1.32 10.28 -7.87
N GLY A 55 -2.31 9.75 -7.17
CA GLY A 55 -3.27 8.81 -7.73
C GLY A 55 -4.42 8.56 -6.78
N VAL A 56 -5.19 7.52 -7.07
CA VAL A 56 -6.25 7.00 -6.19
C VAL A 56 -5.93 5.56 -5.83
N LEU A 57 -6.07 5.25 -4.54
CA LEU A 57 -6.06 3.88 -4.04
C LEU A 57 -7.46 3.49 -3.63
N ASN A 58 -8.13 2.68 -4.45
CA ASN A 58 -9.32 1.96 -4.02
C ASN A 58 -8.88 0.64 -3.40
N ALA A 59 -9.12 0.46 -2.10
CA ALA A 59 -8.51 -0.64 -1.36
C ALA A 59 -9.46 -1.29 -0.36
N THR A 60 -9.28 -2.61 -0.20
CA THR A 60 -9.69 -3.34 0.99
C THR A 60 -8.50 -3.38 1.96
N LEU A 61 -8.66 -2.75 3.12
CA LEU A 61 -7.67 -2.70 4.20
C LEU A 61 -8.13 -3.59 5.35
N VAL A 62 -7.33 -4.55 5.77
CA VAL A 62 -7.74 -5.55 6.79
C VAL A 62 -6.68 -5.67 7.87
N ILE A 63 -7.11 -5.67 9.13
CA ILE A 63 -6.21 -5.99 10.24
C ILE A 63 -6.31 -7.47 10.57
N ILE A 64 -5.15 -8.13 10.59
CA ILE A 64 -4.99 -9.51 11.02
C ILE A 64 -4.23 -9.49 12.35
N PRO A 65 -4.89 -9.84 13.47
CA PRO A 65 -4.20 -10.06 14.73
C PRO A 65 -3.34 -11.32 14.63
N ILE A 66 -2.04 -11.18 14.85
CA ILE A 66 -1.11 -12.30 15.08
C ILE A 66 -0.49 -12.16 16.46
N SER A 67 -0.01 -13.25 17.06
CA SER A 67 0.72 -13.12 18.33
C SER A 67 2.01 -12.33 18.13
N LEU A 68 2.43 -11.57 19.15
CA LEU A 68 3.70 -10.86 19.16
C LEU A 68 4.88 -11.81 18.91
N ASP A 69 4.80 -13.06 19.39
CA ASP A 69 5.81 -14.08 19.10
C ASP A 69 5.91 -14.41 17.61
N VAL A 70 4.76 -14.47 16.90
CA VAL A 70 4.76 -14.63 15.44
C VAL A 70 5.35 -13.38 14.80
N ALA A 71 4.88 -12.19 15.19
CA ALA A 71 5.39 -10.94 14.65
C ALA A 71 6.92 -10.83 14.79
N ARG A 72 7.46 -11.22 15.95
CA ARG A 72 8.90 -11.23 16.24
C ARG A 72 9.72 -12.20 15.41
N ARG A 73 9.12 -13.29 14.95
CA ARG A 73 9.78 -14.23 14.03
C ARG A 73 9.79 -13.74 12.59
N LEU A 74 8.82 -12.91 12.22
CA LEU A 74 8.66 -12.41 10.85
C LEU A 74 9.42 -11.09 10.62
N ILE A 75 9.31 -10.17 11.57
CA ILE A 75 9.94 -8.85 11.49
C ILE A 75 11.44 -8.98 11.79
N PRO A 76 12.33 -8.37 10.98
CA PRO A 76 13.76 -8.39 11.24
C PRO A 76 14.09 -7.91 12.66
N PRO A 77 14.98 -8.61 13.38
CA PRO A 77 15.15 -8.45 14.83
C PRO A 77 15.65 -7.07 15.25
N GLN A 78 16.30 -6.33 14.35
CA GLN A 78 16.76 -4.96 14.61
C GLN A 78 15.61 -3.94 14.72
N TYR A 79 14.42 -4.24 14.21
CA TYR A 79 13.27 -3.32 14.27
C TYR A 79 12.40 -3.64 15.49
N ARG A 80 12.42 -2.74 16.46
CA ARG A 80 11.54 -2.84 17.64
C ARG A 80 10.10 -2.52 17.23
N ILE A 81 9.13 -3.13 17.90
CA ILE A 81 7.69 -2.88 17.74
C ILE A 81 7.33 -1.88 18.83
N LEU A 82 6.70 -0.79 18.43
CA LEU A 82 6.20 0.25 19.29
C LEU A 82 4.82 -0.15 19.81
N GLU A 83 4.76 -1.08 20.76
CA GLU A 83 3.48 -1.54 21.32
C GLU A 83 2.65 -0.41 21.91
N GLY A 84 3.31 0.55 22.56
CA GLY A 84 2.64 1.73 23.10
C GLY A 84 1.88 2.52 22.03
N ALA A 85 2.42 2.61 20.81
CA ALA A 85 1.81 3.39 19.72
C ALA A 85 0.49 2.77 19.26
N TYR A 86 0.47 1.47 18.93
CA TYR A 86 -0.79 0.86 18.47
C TYR A 86 -1.78 0.60 19.60
N ARG A 87 -1.33 0.39 20.85
CA ARG A 87 -2.23 0.26 22.00
C ARG A 87 -2.87 1.59 22.39
N HIS A 88 -2.22 2.71 22.12
CA HIS A 88 -2.85 4.03 22.27
C HIS A 88 -4.05 4.18 21.33
N LEU A 89 -3.92 3.73 20.08
CA LEU A 89 -5.00 3.74 19.08
C LEU A 89 -6.04 2.62 19.30
N LEU A 90 -5.62 1.50 19.88
CA LEU A 90 -6.46 0.33 20.15
C LEU A 90 -6.32 -0.15 21.61
N PRO A 91 -6.90 0.56 22.58
CA PRO A 91 -6.77 0.20 24.00
C PRO A 91 -7.29 -1.21 24.31
N GLU A 92 -8.28 -1.67 23.56
CA GLU A 92 -8.91 -2.98 23.71
C GLU A 92 -8.29 -4.06 22.79
N PHE A 93 -7.20 -3.76 22.07
CA PHE A 93 -6.56 -4.76 21.23
C PHE A 93 -6.07 -5.95 22.07
N PRO A 94 -6.31 -7.20 21.65
CA PRO A 94 -6.01 -8.36 22.48
C PRO A 94 -4.57 -8.35 23.00
N GLN A 95 -4.42 -8.67 24.29
CA GLN A 95 -3.09 -8.76 24.91
C GLN A 95 -2.24 -9.80 24.18
N GLY A 96 -0.94 -9.52 24.05
CA GLY A 96 -0.02 -10.42 23.34
C GLY A 96 -0.19 -10.45 21.82
N MET A 97 -1.07 -9.65 21.22
CA MET A 97 -1.27 -9.57 19.77
C MET A 97 -0.64 -8.32 19.14
N TYR A 98 -0.35 -8.43 17.84
CA TYR A 98 0.17 -7.40 16.96
C TYR A 98 -0.74 -7.23 15.72
N PRO A 99 -1.05 -5.98 15.29
CA PRO A 99 -1.91 -5.73 14.13
C PRO A 99 -1.11 -5.73 12.82
N VAL A 100 -1.20 -6.81 12.04
CA VAL A 100 -0.70 -6.83 10.65
C VAL A 100 -1.75 -6.20 9.74
N LEU A 101 -1.34 -5.32 8.83
CA LEU A 101 -2.21 -4.79 7.78
C LEU A 101 -2.08 -5.63 6.52
N VAL A 102 -3.20 -6.02 5.93
CA VAL A 102 -3.27 -6.42 4.53
C VAL A 102 -3.85 -5.25 3.74
N GLN A 103 -3.12 -4.81 2.73
CA GLN A 103 -3.59 -3.82 1.77
C GLN A 103 -3.76 -4.50 0.42
N ALA A 104 -5.01 -4.72 0.00
CA ALA A 104 -5.36 -5.15 -1.35
C ALA A 104 -5.95 -3.95 -2.08
N ALA A 105 -5.21 -3.41 -3.05
CA ALA A 105 -5.53 -2.15 -3.68
C ALA A 105 -5.55 -2.26 -5.21
N HIS A 106 -6.43 -1.48 -5.81
CA HIS A 106 -6.35 -1.04 -7.18
C HIS A 106 -5.81 0.41 -7.17
N ASP A 107 -4.68 0.59 -7.84
CA ASP A 107 -3.95 1.83 -7.98
C ASP A 107 -4.36 2.45 -9.32
N HIS A 108 -5.09 3.57 -9.26
CA HIS A 108 -5.78 4.17 -10.40
C HIS A 108 -5.34 5.62 -10.68
N ASP A 109 -5.29 5.97 -11.96
CA ASP A 109 -5.03 7.33 -12.48
C ASP A 109 -3.78 7.97 -11.85
N ILE A 110 -2.70 7.19 -11.81
CA ILE A 110 -1.43 7.64 -11.23
C ILE A 110 -0.72 8.57 -12.21
N GLN A 111 -0.42 9.77 -11.76
CA GLN A 111 0.17 10.84 -12.57
C GLN A 111 1.37 11.46 -11.87
N LEU A 112 2.42 11.72 -12.65
CA LEU A 112 3.47 12.66 -12.33
C LEU A 112 3.38 13.82 -13.34
N ARG A 113 2.40 14.70 -13.08
CA ARG A 113 1.83 15.60 -14.09
C ARG A 113 2.83 16.57 -14.72
N ALA A 114 3.75 17.13 -13.94
CA ALA A 114 4.76 18.07 -14.42
C ALA A 114 5.67 17.47 -15.51
N TYR A 115 5.77 16.14 -15.55
CA TYR A 115 6.61 15.41 -16.49
C TYR A 115 5.79 14.74 -17.61
N GLY A 116 4.46 14.93 -17.62
CA GLY A 116 3.57 14.31 -18.60
C GLY A 116 3.52 12.78 -18.51
N ILE A 117 3.81 12.23 -17.33
CA ILE A 117 3.81 10.78 -17.09
C ILE A 117 2.49 10.38 -16.44
N THR A 118 1.85 9.38 -17.02
CA THR A 118 0.71 8.64 -16.45
C THR A 118 1.08 7.17 -16.45
N LEU A 119 0.85 6.49 -15.33
CA LEU A 119 1.02 5.04 -15.24
C LEU A 119 -0.33 4.39 -15.56
N ASP A 120 -0.28 3.25 -16.25
CA ASP A 120 -1.46 2.40 -16.40
C ASP A 120 -1.95 1.94 -15.03
N ASP A 121 -3.25 1.73 -14.90
CA ASP A 121 -3.82 1.19 -13.67
C ASP A 121 -3.25 -0.21 -13.37
N PHE A 122 -3.11 -0.52 -12.09
CA PHE A 122 -2.64 -1.83 -11.65
C PHE A 122 -3.21 -2.20 -10.29
N SER A 123 -3.07 -3.45 -9.91
CA SER A 123 -3.47 -3.94 -8.60
C SER A 123 -2.25 -4.46 -7.86
N ARG A 124 -2.29 -4.34 -6.54
CA ARG A 124 -1.27 -4.86 -5.64
C ARG A 124 -1.86 -5.40 -4.36
N VAL A 125 -1.18 -6.38 -3.78
CA VAL A 125 -1.54 -6.90 -2.46
C VAL A 125 -0.33 -7.40 -1.70
N GLY A 126 -0.28 -7.10 -0.41
CA GLY A 126 0.81 -7.53 0.46
C GLY A 126 0.44 -7.45 1.94
N PHE A 127 1.32 -8.03 2.76
CA PHE A 127 1.29 -7.90 4.21
C PHE A 127 2.24 -6.80 4.64
N GLU A 128 1.78 -5.96 5.55
CA GLU A 128 2.53 -4.83 6.07
C GLU A 128 2.52 -4.85 7.59
N PHE A 129 3.68 -4.51 8.15
CA PHE A 129 3.97 -4.59 9.57
C PHE A 129 4.22 -3.17 10.11
N PRO A 130 3.18 -2.49 10.61
CA PRO A 130 3.27 -1.11 11.11
C PRO A 130 3.85 -0.98 12.52
N PHE A 131 4.02 0.26 12.98
CA PHE A 131 4.50 0.59 14.32
C PHE A 131 5.89 0.02 14.62
N LEU A 132 6.79 0.10 13.63
CA LEU A 132 8.17 -0.32 13.78
C LEU A 132 9.07 0.87 14.03
N ASP A 133 9.97 0.70 14.98
CA ASP A 133 11.02 1.64 15.36
C ASP A 133 12.25 1.38 14.47
N LEU A 134 12.23 1.95 13.27
CA LEU A 134 13.30 1.82 12.31
C LEU A 134 14.58 2.55 12.76
N LEU A 135 14.41 3.70 13.41
CA LEU A 135 15.49 4.62 13.78
C LEU A 135 16.07 4.33 15.18
N GLY A 136 15.41 3.49 15.98
CA GLY A 136 15.79 3.21 17.36
C GLY A 136 15.50 4.37 18.33
N ASP A 137 14.65 5.31 17.94
CA ASP A 137 14.32 6.49 18.74
C ASP A 137 13.15 6.27 19.71
N GLY A 138 12.38 5.20 19.49
CA GLY A 138 11.27 4.78 20.35
C GLY A 138 9.96 5.52 20.18
N TYR A 139 9.81 6.33 19.14
CA TYR A 139 8.55 7.02 18.87
C TYR A 139 8.21 7.18 17.39
N SER A 140 9.20 7.24 16.49
CA SER A 140 8.93 7.33 15.05
C SER A 140 8.40 6.00 14.52
N SER A 141 7.18 6.00 13.99
CA SER A 141 6.48 4.79 13.55
C SER A 141 6.63 4.58 12.05
N PHE A 142 7.24 3.47 11.67
CA PHE A 142 7.41 3.03 10.30
C PHE A 142 6.61 1.75 10.02
N ARG A 143 6.38 1.48 8.74
CA ARG A 143 5.70 0.29 8.26
C ARG A 143 6.62 -0.52 7.36
N TRP A 144 6.90 -1.76 7.74
CA TRP A 144 7.67 -2.68 6.92
C TRP A 144 6.76 -3.42 5.94
N ALA A 145 7.03 -3.28 4.64
CA ALA A 145 6.28 -3.93 3.56
C ALA A 145 7.25 -4.77 2.72
N PRO A 146 7.57 -6.00 3.15
CA PRO A 146 8.69 -6.73 2.57
C PRO A 146 8.41 -7.36 1.22
N ALA A 147 7.15 -7.69 0.94
CA ALA A 147 6.78 -8.40 -0.27
C ALA A 147 5.40 -7.97 -0.74
N GLN A 148 5.24 -7.92 -2.06
CA GLN A 148 3.99 -7.57 -2.71
C GLN A 148 3.80 -8.42 -3.96
N LEU A 149 2.56 -8.83 -4.19
CA LEU A 149 2.08 -9.19 -5.52
C LEU A 149 1.70 -7.88 -6.22
N ILE A 150 2.09 -7.70 -7.48
CA ILE A 150 1.77 -6.52 -8.30
C ILE A 150 1.41 -6.97 -9.71
N SER A 151 0.45 -6.32 -10.38
CA SER A 151 0.03 -6.68 -11.75
C SER A 151 1.23 -6.80 -12.68
N ALA A 152 1.42 -7.98 -13.26
CA ALA A 152 2.57 -8.28 -14.11
C ALA A 152 2.64 -7.43 -15.38
N THR A 153 1.50 -6.86 -15.79
CA THR A 153 1.40 -5.95 -16.94
C THR A 153 1.98 -4.57 -16.67
N ASN A 154 2.14 -4.16 -15.40
CA ASN A 154 2.68 -2.86 -15.04
C ASN A 154 4.15 -2.95 -14.61
N THR A 155 5.03 -2.93 -15.62
CA THR A 155 6.49 -3.04 -15.39
C THR A 155 7.05 -1.87 -14.57
N ILE A 156 6.49 -0.67 -14.70
CA ILE A 156 6.94 0.51 -13.95
C ILE A 156 6.64 0.32 -12.46
N ALA A 157 5.45 -0.13 -12.09
CA ALA A 157 5.09 -0.42 -10.71
C ALA A 157 5.94 -1.56 -10.13
N VAL A 158 6.14 -2.64 -10.89
CA VAL A 158 6.98 -3.77 -10.47
C VAL A 158 8.41 -3.34 -10.17
N GLU A 159 9.06 -2.63 -11.09
CA GLU A 159 10.44 -2.20 -10.90
C GLU A 159 10.57 -1.06 -9.88
N GLY A 160 9.57 -0.16 -9.81
CA GLY A 160 9.48 0.89 -8.81
C GLY A 160 9.45 0.33 -7.40
N SER A 161 8.59 -0.65 -7.12
CA SER A 161 8.54 -1.30 -5.80
C SER A 161 9.83 -2.08 -5.48
N LYS A 162 10.43 -2.77 -6.46
CA LYS A 162 11.73 -3.45 -6.26
C LYS A 162 12.85 -2.48 -5.90
N ALA A 163 12.82 -1.25 -6.41
CA ALA A 163 13.84 -0.24 -6.12
C ALA A 163 13.90 0.14 -4.63
N TYR A 164 12.80 -0.03 -3.88
CA TYR A 164 12.75 0.12 -2.42
C TYR A 164 13.21 -1.13 -1.64
N GLY A 165 13.60 -2.20 -2.35
CA GLY A 165 13.99 -3.48 -1.78
C GLY A 165 12.82 -4.42 -1.49
N THR A 166 11.60 -4.09 -1.92
CA THR A 166 10.43 -4.98 -1.81
C THR A 166 10.61 -6.19 -2.70
N ILE A 167 10.32 -7.38 -2.18
CA ILE A 167 10.23 -8.61 -2.97
C ILE A 167 8.93 -8.55 -3.77
N VAL A 168 9.02 -8.35 -5.08
CA VAL A 168 7.84 -8.25 -5.95
C VAL A 168 7.65 -9.54 -6.73
N SER A 169 6.47 -10.13 -6.59
CA SER A 169 5.99 -11.25 -7.40
C SER A 169 5.02 -10.72 -8.46
N PRO A 170 5.38 -10.69 -9.75
CA PRO A 170 4.45 -10.32 -10.82
C PRO A 170 3.24 -11.25 -10.81
N ALA A 171 2.04 -10.68 -10.82
CA ALA A 171 0.79 -11.38 -10.54
C ALA A 171 -0.33 -11.06 -11.54
N GLU A 172 -1.32 -11.94 -11.59
CA GLU A 172 -2.64 -11.71 -12.18
C GLU A 172 -3.68 -11.51 -11.09
N TYR A 173 -4.78 -10.81 -11.42
CA TYR A 173 -5.79 -10.39 -10.46
C TYR A 173 -7.21 -10.75 -10.86
N GLU A 174 -8.03 -11.05 -9.86
CA GLU A 174 -9.47 -11.23 -9.94
C GLU A 174 -10.16 -10.37 -8.88
N PRO A 175 -10.94 -9.33 -9.26
CA PRO A 175 -11.10 -8.83 -10.63
C PRO A 175 -9.82 -8.17 -11.17
N LEU A 176 -9.75 -8.00 -12.49
CA LEU A 176 -8.55 -7.47 -13.16
C LEU A 176 -8.40 -5.95 -13.04
N CYS A 177 -9.50 -5.19 -13.10
CA CYS A 177 -9.50 -3.72 -13.21
C CYS A 177 -10.22 -3.02 -12.05
N ASP A 178 -10.54 -3.72 -10.96
CA ASP A 178 -11.27 -3.14 -9.84
C ASP A 178 -10.66 -3.59 -8.51
N ALA A 179 -10.91 -2.84 -7.45
CA ALA A 179 -10.42 -3.18 -6.12
C ALA A 179 -11.04 -4.46 -5.53
N TYR A 180 -12.21 -4.86 -6.02
CA TYR A 180 -12.93 -6.09 -5.69
C TYR A 180 -14.19 -6.20 -6.57
N HIS A 181 -14.75 -7.41 -6.71
CA HIS A 181 -16.07 -7.61 -7.35
C HIS A 181 -17.09 -8.15 -6.36
N ALA A 182 -18.37 -7.89 -6.61
CA ALA A 182 -19.46 -8.41 -5.79
C ALA A 182 -19.76 -9.88 -6.13
N LEU A 183 -19.83 -10.73 -5.11
CA LEU A 183 -20.28 -12.11 -5.19
C LEU A 183 -21.80 -12.20 -5.07
N ALA A 184 -22.38 -13.31 -5.54
CA ALA A 184 -23.83 -13.54 -5.49
C ALA A 184 -24.43 -13.54 -4.07
N ASN A 185 -23.61 -13.78 -3.05
CA ASN A 185 -23.99 -13.74 -1.63
C ASN A 185 -23.91 -12.31 -1.02
N GLY A 186 -23.57 -11.30 -1.81
CA GLY A 186 -23.39 -9.92 -1.36
C GLY A 186 -22.04 -9.63 -0.70
N ALA A 187 -21.15 -10.61 -0.59
CA ALA A 187 -19.76 -10.37 -0.23
C ALA A 187 -18.99 -9.78 -1.42
N THR A 188 -17.77 -9.34 -1.15
CA THR A 188 -16.82 -8.84 -2.14
C THR A 188 -15.62 -9.77 -2.20
N TYR A 189 -15.02 -9.91 -3.38
CA TYR A 189 -13.90 -10.80 -3.62
C TYR A 189 -12.75 -10.08 -4.31
N PHE A 190 -11.53 -10.39 -3.86
CA PHE A 190 -10.28 -9.96 -4.49
C PHE A 190 -9.25 -11.07 -4.37
N LYS A 191 -8.49 -11.33 -5.44
CA LYS A 191 -7.37 -12.26 -5.42
C LYS A 191 -6.24 -11.80 -6.31
N GLY A 192 -5.02 -11.84 -5.79
CA GLY A 192 -3.78 -11.76 -6.57
C GLY A 192 -3.07 -13.11 -6.55
N SER A 193 -2.63 -13.58 -7.72
CA SER A 193 -1.88 -14.84 -7.87
C SER A 193 -0.60 -14.61 -8.66
N SER A 194 0.54 -15.04 -8.12
CA SER A 194 1.83 -14.94 -8.80
C SER A 194 1.82 -15.75 -10.10
N LEU A 195 2.41 -15.17 -11.15
CA LEU A 195 2.63 -15.87 -12.42
C LEU A 195 3.89 -16.76 -12.41
N THR A 196 4.73 -16.64 -11.38
CA THR A 196 6.07 -17.25 -11.34
C THR A 196 6.26 -18.21 -10.16
N SER A 197 5.30 -18.24 -9.23
CA SER A 197 5.33 -19.07 -8.03
C SER A 197 3.91 -19.50 -7.68
N SER A 198 3.76 -20.31 -6.63
CA SER A 198 2.44 -20.65 -6.08
C SER A 198 1.88 -19.57 -5.15
N ASP A 199 2.47 -18.38 -5.14
CA ASP A 199 2.11 -17.36 -4.16
C ASP A 199 0.78 -16.71 -4.49
N PHE A 200 -0.04 -16.47 -3.47
CA PHE A 200 -1.31 -15.78 -3.64
C PHE A 200 -1.75 -15.08 -2.36
N VAL A 201 -2.63 -14.10 -2.51
CA VAL A 201 -3.44 -13.52 -1.45
C VAL A 201 -4.87 -13.37 -1.96
N GLU A 202 -5.82 -13.87 -1.19
CA GLU A 202 -7.25 -13.90 -1.49
C GLU A 202 -8.04 -13.30 -0.31
N LEU A 203 -8.97 -12.41 -0.62
CA LEU A 203 -9.87 -11.75 0.32
C LEU A 203 -11.31 -12.04 -0.09
N GLU A 204 -12.13 -12.44 0.88
CA GLU A 204 -13.58 -12.46 0.74
C GLU A 204 -14.20 -11.73 1.94
N MET A 205 -14.91 -10.64 1.67
CA MET A 205 -15.34 -9.67 2.68
C MET A 205 -16.81 -9.33 2.55
N ALA A 206 -17.57 -9.48 3.63
CA ALA A 206 -18.96 -9.03 3.71
C ALA A 206 -19.02 -7.67 4.41
N GLN A 207 -19.90 -6.79 3.92
CA GLN A 207 -20.22 -5.55 4.61
C GLN A 207 -20.78 -5.84 6.01
N LEU A 208 -20.26 -5.13 7.01
CA LEU A 208 -20.81 -5.21 8.35
C LEU A 208 -22.20 -4.55 8.39
N PRO A 209 -23.20 -5.19 9.03
CA PRO A 209 -24.47 -4.53 9.30
C PRO A 209 -24.25 -3.23 10.10
N ARG A 210 -25.06 -2.19 9.85
CA ARG A 210 -24.96 -0.90 10.56
C ARG A 210 -25.03 -1.02 12.09
N SER A 211 -25.63 -2.08 12.61
CA SER A 211 -25.72 -2.37 14.05
C SER A 211 -24.46 -3.00 14.65
N VAL A 212 -23.50 -3.43 13.83
CA VAL A 212 -22.26 -4.07 14.26
C VAL A 212 -21.10 -3.11 14.05
N LEU A 213 -20.39 -2.80 15.13
CA LEU A 213 -19.21 -1.95 15.06
C LEU A 213 -18.00 -2.74 14.56
N ASN A 214 -17.18 -2.08 13.74
CA ASN A 214 -15.85 -2.54 13.43
C ASN A 214 -14.95 -2.33 14.67
N PRO A 215 -14.24 -3.36 15.17
CA PRO A 215 -13.33 -3.20 16.30
C PRO A 215 -12.13 -2.28 16.00
N TYR A 216 -11.89 -1.97 14.71
CA TYR A 216 -10.81 -1.11 14.27
C TYR A 216 -11.38 0.22 13.75
N PRO A 217 -11.11 1.35 14.42
CA PRO A 217 -11.58 2.66 13.98
C PRO A 217 -10.87 3.07 12.69
N LEU A 218 -11.51 3.93 11.88
CA LEU A 218 -10.92 4.48 10.66
C LEU A 218 -9.57 5.17 10.91
N GLU A 219 -9.44 5.81 12.08
CA GLU A 219 -8.21 6.45 12.52
C GLU A 219 -7.00 5.50 12.56
N LEU A 220 -7.20 4.23 12.92
CA LEU A 220 -6.13 3.22 12.86
C LEU A 220 -5.64 3.03 11.42
N PHE A 221 -6.57 2.85 10.47
CA PHE A 221 -6.22 2.63 9.06
C PHE A 221 -5.54 3.85 8.47
N ARG A 222 -6.03 5.06 8.78
CA ARG A 222 -5.36 6.31 8.41
C ARG A 222 -3.96 6.38 8.99
N ASN A 223 -3.80 6.06 10.27
CA ASN A 223 -2.51 6.09 10.94
C ASN A 223 -1.50 5.15 10.27
N ILE A 224 -1.85 3.87 10.18
CA ILE A 224 -0.99 2.84 9.60
C ILE A 224 -0.62 3.19 8.17
N THR A 225 -1.61 3.56 7.35
CA THR A 225 -1.38 3.71 5.92
C THR A 225 -0.58 4.93 5.52
N ASN A 226 -0.49 5.91 6.42
CA ASN A 226 0.36 7.08 6.26
C ASN A 226 1.74 6.93 6.93
N GLN A 227 2.03 5.83 7.64
CA GLN A 227 3.39 5.61 8.15
C GLN A 227 4.38 5.47 6.99
N PRO A 228 5.62 5.99 7.11
CA PRO A 228 6.64 5.82 6.09
C PRO A 228 6.93 4.34 5.91
N THR A 229 6.93 3.91 4.66
CA THR A 229 7.02 2.50 4.29
C THR A 229 8.43 2.16 3.85
N PHE A 230 8.93 1.00 4.27
CA PHE A 230 10.25 0.52 3.91
C PHE A 230 10.27 -1.00 3.72
N ALA A 231 11.25 -1.50 2.96
CA ALA A 231 11.52 -2.94 2.86
C ALA A 231 12.93 -3.31 3.34
N ASN A 232 13.95 -2.57 2.89
CA ASN A 232 15.37 -2.82 3.20
C ASN A 232 16.01 -1.80 4.18
N ALA A 233 15.22 -0.82 4.67
CA ALA A 233 15.64 0.25 5.58
C ALA A 233 16.65 1.28 5.02
N THR A 234 16.97 1.27 3.72
CA THR A 234 17.84 2.29 3.12
C THR A 234 17.05 3.47 2.57
N THR A 235 15.86 3.18 2.03
CA THR A 235 15.01 4.15 1.35
C THR A 235 13.60 3.97 1.85
N CYS A 236 12.95 5.08 2.18
CA CYS A 236 11.58 5.10 2.62
C CYS A 236 10.69 5.73 1.55
N ASP A 237 9.52 5.15 1.37
CA ASP A 237 8.42 5.78 0.68
C ASP A 237 7.51 6.47 1.71
N ASN A 238 7.06 7.68 1.39
CA ASN A 238 6.08 8.42 2.18
C ASN A 238 4.88 8.78 1.30
N MET A 239 4.03 7.78 1.10
CA MET A 239 2.71 7.92 0.51
C MET A 239 1.67 8.38 1.53
N ILE A 240 1.21 9.63 1.38
CA ILE A 240 0.21 10.25 2.23
C ILE A 240 -1.17 10.07 1.60
N ARG A 241 -2.05 9.30 2.26
CA ARG A 241 -3.44 9.06 1.86
C ARG A 241 -4.39 10.01 2.58
N MET A 242 -5.36 10.53 1.83
CA MET A 242 -6.36 11.46 2.36
C MET A 242 -7.70 10.76 2.58
N PHE A 243 -8.13 10.69 3.84
CA PHE A 243 -9.38 10.01 4.25
C PHE A 243 -10.58 10.95 4.45
N HIS A 244 -10.42 12.25 4.18
CA HIS A 244 -11.48 13.25 4.33
C HIS A 244 -11.63 14.08 3.05
N THR A 245 -11.92 13.38 1.94
CA THR A 245 -12.14 13.97 0.61
C THR A 245 -13.50 13.55 0.08
N SER A 246 -13.93 14.12 -1.05
CA SER A 246 -15.16 13.68 -1.72
C SER A 246 -15.18 12.19 -2.09
N MET A 247 -14.03 11.52 -2.14
CA MET A 247 -13.90 10.08 -2.42
C MET A 247 -14.04 9.18 -1.20
N SER A 248 -14.10 9.76 0.00
CA SER A 248 -14.04 9.02 1.26
C SER A 248 -15.03 9.56 2.31
N VAL A 249 -16.06 10.29 1.87
CA VAL A 249 -17.12 10.85 2.73
C VAL A 249 -18.48 10.70 2.04
N GLY A 250 -19.56 10.87 2.81
CA GLY A 250 -20.92 10.82 2.28
C GLY A 250 -21.25 9.45 1.68
N GLU A 251 -21.65 9.42 0.40
CA GLU A 251 -21.96 8.19 -0.33
C GLU A 251 -20.73 7.28 -0.52
N PHE A 252 -19.53 7.87 -0.54
CA PHE A 252 -18.25 7.16 -0.68
C PHE A 252 -17.54 6.96 0.67
N ALA A 253 -18.26 7.11 1.79
CA ALA A 253 -17.68 6.88 3.10
C ALA A 253 -17.14 5.44 3.24
N PRO A 254 -16.04 5.24 4.00
CA PRO A 254 -15.46 3.91 4.20
C PRO A 254 -16.48 2.87 4.65
N VAL A 255 -16.50 1.75 3.95
CA VAL A 255 -17.42 0.64 4.25
C VAL A 255 -16.71 -0.34 5.18
N SER A 256 -17.22 -0.49 6.39
CA SER A 256 -16.71 -1.50 7.33
C SER A 256 -17.05 -2.91 6.85
N VAL A 257 -16.06 -3.79 6.84
CA VAL A 257 -16.18 -5.16 6.36
C VAL A 257 -15.64 -6.18 7.35
N ARG A 258 -16.12 -7.41 7.23
CA ARG A 258 -15.65 -8.58 7.98
C ARG A 258 -15.61 -9.78 7.05
N GLY A 259 -14.60 -10.62 7.19
CA GLY A 259 -14.49 -11.79 6.32
C GLY A 259 -13.29 -12.66 6.60
N ARG A 260 -12.68 -13.13 5.52
CA ARG A 260 -11.55 -14.05 5.54
C ARG A 260 -10.44 -13.60 4.61
N VAL A 261 -9.20 -13.85 5.03
CA VAL A 261 -7.99 -13.70 4.22
C VAL A 261 -7.34 -15.07 4.09
N ARG A 262 -7.03 -15.50 2.88
CA ARG A 262 -6.25 -16.70 2.60
C ARG A 262 -4.98 -16.28 1.87
N ALA A 263 -3.84 -16.83 2.28
CA ALA A 263 -2.59 -16.49 1.63
C ALA A 263 -1.59 -17.63 1.67
N LYS A 264 -0.74 -17.64 0.66
CA LYS A 264 0.53 -18.37 0.64
C LYS A 264 1.52 -17.40 0.03
N THR A 265 2.25 -16.64 0.83
CA THR A 265 3.23 -15.65 0.35
C THR A 265 4.12 -15.21 1.50
N PHE A 266 5.25 -14.60 1.20
CA PHE A 266 6.15 -14.00 2.18
C PHE A 266 5.43 -12.89 2.99
N PRO A 267 5.70 -12.72 4.31
CA PRO A 267 6.63 -13.50 5.13
C PRO A 267 6.02 -14.75 5.77
N PHE A 268 4.75 -15.04 5.54
CA PHE A 268 4.07 -16.23 6.07
C PHE A 268 4.33 -17.48 5.20
N GLU A 269 5.61 -17.76 4.94
CA GLU A 269 6.06 -18.83 4.05
C GLU A 269 5.63 -20.24 4.51
N GLY A 270 5.63 -21.17 3.57
CA GLY A 270 5.31 -22.58 3.79
C GLY A 270 3.87 -22.93 3.42
N ALA A 271 3.10 -23.42 4.39
CA ALA A 271 1.72 -23.83 4.19
C ALA A 271 0.78 -22.62 4.05
N GLN A 272 -0.28 -22.78 3.25
CA GLN A 272 -1.37 -21.81 3.16
C GLN A 272 -1.84 -21.42 4.57
N LYS A 273 -1.98 -20.12 4.80
CA LYS A 273 -2.60 -19.54 5.98
C LYS A 273 -4.02 -19.09 5.64
N GLU A 274 -4.89 -19.19 6.62
CA GLU A 274 -6.23 -18.67 6.57
C GLU A 274 -6.54 -17.97 7.89
N TRP A 275 -7.00 -16.73 7.78
CA TRP A 275 -7.50 -15.95 8.90
C TRP A 275 -8.96 -15.66 8.63
N SER A 276 -9.83 -16.25 9.44
CA SER A 276 -11.26 -15.99 9.43
C SER A 276 -11.61 -14.97 10.51
N ASN A 277 -12.79 -14.35 10.38
CA ASN A 277 -13.27 -13.36 11.33
C ASN A 277 -12.33 -12.14 11.47
N VAL A 278 -11.73 -11.72 10.36
CA VAL A 278 -10.90 -10.51 10.29
C VAL A 278 -11.75 -9.33 9.88
N TYR A 279 -11.36 -8.14 10.30
CA TYR A 279 -12.12 -6.91 10.14
C TYR A 279 -11.30 -5.86 9.39
N GLY A 280 -11.99 -5.05 8.59
CA GLY A 280 -11.36 -4.13 7.67
C GLY A 280 -12.26 -3.00 7.21
N VAL A 281 -11.75 -2.19 6.30
CA VAL A 281 -12.50 -1.13 5.61
C VAL A 281 -12.23 -1.19 4.12
N GLN A 282 -13.29 -1.00 3.33
CA GLN A 282 -13.20 -0.71 1.90
C GLN A 282 -13.31 0.79 1.70
N VAL A 283 -12.32 1.39 1.04
CA VAL A 283 -12.22 2.84 0.90
C VAL A 283 -11.35 3.22 -0.31
N ALA A 284 -11.83 4.22 -1.06
CA ALA A 284 -11.04 4.96 -2.04
C ALA A 284 -10.41 6.19 -1.39
N THR A 285 -9.12 6.38 -1.57
CA THR A 285 -8.41 7.56 -1.06
C THR A 285 -7.48 8.10 -2.12
N PRO A 286 -7.50 9.42 -2.42
CA PRO A 286 -6.44 10.00 -3.18
C PRO A 286 -5.15 10.05 -2.34
N PHE A 287 -4.00 10.00 -3.00
CA PHE A 287 -2.70 10.03 -2.36
C PHE A 287 -1.72 10.99 -3.03
N VAL A 288 -0.75 11.46 -2.24
CA VAL A 288 0.47 12.12 -2.71
C VAL A 288 1.65 11.30 -2.22
N GLU A 289 2.54 10.95 -3.13
CA GLU A 289 3.71 10.13 -2.84
C GLU A 289 4.98 10.98 -2.87
N ASN A 290 5.74 10.90 -1.77
CA ASN A 290 7.08 11.48 -1.66
C ASN A 290 8.08 10.32 -1.74
N ASN A 291 8.61 10.13 -2.94
CA ASN A 291 9.42 8.98 -3.30
C ASN A 291 10.90 9.15 -2.93
N TYR A 292 11.58 8.02 -2.73
CA TYR A 292 13.03 7.90 -2.53
C TYR A 292 13.61 8.75 -1.38
N LEU A 293 12.88 8.85 -0.27
CA LEU A 293 13.34 9.60 0.89
C LEU A 293 14.38 8.81 1.69
N ASP A 294 15.30 9.53 2.30
CA ASP A 294 16.13 8.98 3.37
C ASP A 294 15.22 8.65 4.56
N CYS A 295 15.21 7.39 5.01
CA CYS A 295 14.42 6.99 6.17
C CYS A 295 14.74 7.82 7.41
N GLN A 296 15.98 8.31 7.56
CA GLN A 296 16.37 9.16 8.68
C GLN A 296 15.64 10.51 8.67
N SER A 297 15.29 11.05 7.49
CA SER A 297 14.56 12.32 7.40
C SER A 297 13.11 12.21 7.86
N MET A 298 12.63 11.00 8.13
CA MET A 298 11.27 10.72 8.61
C MET A 298 11.17 10.64 10.14
N GLN A 299 12.20 11.06 10.87
CA GLN A 299 12.15 11.16 12.32
C GLN A 299 10.99 12.06 12.78
N GLY A 300 10.23 11.61 13.77
CA GLY A 300 9.03 12.30 14.27
C GLY A 300 7.73 11.94 13.59
N TYR A 301 7.76 11.08 12.57
CA TYR A 301 6.54 10.62 11.92
C TYR A 301 5.79 9.60 12.79
N ASP A 302 4.51 9.84 13.08
CA ASP A 302 3.68 9.00 13.95
C ASP A 302 2.43 8.41 13.26
N GLY A 303 2.27 8.62 11.95
CA GLY A 303 1.14 8.11 11.15
C GLY A 303 -0.01 9.11 10.99
N SER A 304 0.00 10.27 11.66
CA SER A 304 -1.10 11.24 11.58
C SER A 304 -1.23 11.98 10.23
N GLY A 305 -0.25 11.83 9.33
CA GLY A 305 -0.14 12.59 8.08
C GLY A 305 0.67 13.88 8.22
N GLY A 306 1.57 13.95 9.20
CA GLY A 306 2.26 15.17 9.61
C GLY A 306 1.40 16.02 10.57
N PRO A 307 2.00 17.03 11.25
CA PRO A 307 1.32 17.81 12.27
C PRO A 307 0.13 18.54 11.63
N GLU A 308 -1.07 18.08 11.99
CA GLU A 308 -2.40 18.68 11.77
C GLU A 308 -2.48 19.71 10.62
N GLY A 309 -2.67 19.24 9.38
CA GLY A 309 -3.15 20.11 8.29
C GLY A 309 -2.09 20.74 7.40
N SER A 310 -0.90 20.14 7.26
CA SER A 310 0.12 20.67 6.36
C SER A 310 -0.10 20.30 4.88
N LEU A 311 -1.15 20.88 4.28
CA LEU A 311 -1.02 21.47 2.93
C LEU A 311 -0.04 22.68 2.96
N SER A 312 0.48 23.04 4.13
CA SER A 312 1.35 24.19 4.39
C SER A 312 2.82 23.82 4.71
N ALA A 313 3.24 22.56 4.56
CA ALA A 313 4.64 22.15 4.74
C ALA A 313 5.20 21.32 3.57
N ILE A 314 4.58 21.43 2.38
CA ILE A 314 5.14 21.04 1.09
C ILE A 314 4.93 22.22 0.14
#